data_AF-A0A1J5WPE1-F1
#
_entry.id   AF-A0A1J5WPE1-F1
#
_cell.length_a   1.000
_cell.length_b   1.000
_cell.length_c   1.000
_cell.angle_alpha   90.00
_cell.angle_beta   90.00
_cell.angle_gamma   90.00
#
_symmetry.space_group_name_H-M   'P 1'
#
loop_
_entity.id
_entity.type
_entity.pdbx_description
1 polymer ?
#
loop_
_entity_poly.entity_id
_entity_poly.type
_entity_poly.pdbx_seq_one_letter_code
_entity_poly.pdbx_strand_id
1 'polypeptide(L)'
;WIGKVRKLTLKNYAVGILPKLRIHEENEMEELCLWTYYHETLIEISKTRDKSIWIGKVRKINLIGYAVNILSKLRIHEENEMEWLWLHAPTGDNITEIHKIENSSIWIGRVKKLELGDYAVNILPKLRIHEENEMEWLVLEVDYPRNTTEILKEENNSIWIGKVRKLKLKYCAVEVFPKLRIHEENVMEEL
;
A
#
# COMPACT_ATOMS: atom_id res chain seq x y z
N TRP A 1 -8.33 23.60 5.33
CA TRP A 1 -7.98 22.90 6.57
C TRP A 1 -9.29 22.45 7.18
N ILE A 2 -9.42 21.15 7.43
CA ILE A 2 -10.67 20.53 7.90
C ILE A 2 -10.60 20.05 9.36
N GLY A 3 -9.51 20.36 10.07
CA GLY A 3 -9.30 19.94 11.45
C GLY A 3 -8.83 18.48 11.59
N LYS A 4 -9.10 17.89 12.76
CA LYS A 4 -8.86 16.46 13.03
C LYS A 4 -9.98 15.64 12.40
N VAL A 5 -9.62 14.59 11.68
CA VAL A 5 -10.51 13.73 10.90
C VAL A 5 -10.37 12.31 11.41
N ARG A 6 -11.44 11.81 12.03
CA ARG A 6 -11.51 10.44 12.53
C ARG A 6 -11.57 9.42 11.39
N LYS A 7 -12.40 9.66 10.39
CA LYS A 7 -12.56 8.80 9.20
C LYS A 7 -12.68 9.65 7.94
N LEU A 8 -11.94 9.31 6.91
CA LEU A 8 -12.01 9.96 5.61
C LEU A 8 -12.31 8.93 4.53
N THR A 9 -13.45 9.08 3.85
CA THR A 9 -13.78 8.28 2.67
C THR A 9 -13.99 9.19 1.48
N LEU A 10 -13.22 8.99 0.42
CA LEU A 10 -13.36 9.71 -0.85
C LEU A 10 -13.54 8.69 -1.98
N LYS A 11 -14.55 8.91 -2.82
CA LYS A 11 -14.89 8.02 -3.93
C LYS A 11 -14.86 8.77 -5.26
N ASN A 12 -14.39 8.10 -6.30
CA ASN A 12 -14.36 8.60 -7.67
C ASN A 12 -13.67 9.98 -7.72
N TYR A 13 -14.26 10.95 -8.42
CA TYR A 13 -13.74 12.31 -8.56
C TYR A 13 -13.45 13.02 -7.22
N ALA A 14 -14.13 12.64 -6.12
CA ALA A 14 -13.86 13.22 -4.81
C ALA A 14 -12.45 12.87 -4.29
N VAL A 15 -11.80 11.82 -4.79
CA VAL A 15 -10.42 11.52 -4.40
C VAL A 15 -9.48 12.69 -4.77
N GLY A 16 -9.78 13.42 -5.85
CA GLY A 16 -8.97 14.55 -6.33
C GLY A 16 -8.92 15.76 -5.40
N ILE A 17 -9.83 15.85 -4.41
CA ILE A 17 -9.79 16.91 -3.40
C ILE A 17 -8.86 16.58 -2.21
N LEU A 18 -8.33 15.35 -2.11
CA LEU A 18 -7.48 14.94 -0.98
C LEU A 18 -6.34 15.93 -0.68
N PRO A 19 -5.54 16.41 -1.67
CA PRO A 19 -4.49 17.39 -1.40
C PRO A 19 -5.01 18.74 -0.86
N LYS A 20 -6.28 19.05 -1.11
CA LYS A 20 -6.92 20.34 -0.75
C LYS A 20 -7.50 20.34 0.66
N LEU A 21 -7.75 19.16 1.25
CA LEU A 21 -8.36 19.04 2.56
C LEU A 21 -7.51 19.68 3.67
N ARG A 22 -6.18 19.53 3.60
CA ARG A 22 -5.21 19.95 4.63
C ARG A 22 -5.65 19.43 6.00
N ILE A 23 -5.24 18.21 6.35
CA ILE A 23 -5.53 17.57 7.63
C ILE A 23 -4.62 18.16 8.71
N HIS A 24 -5.10 18.24 9.96
CA HIS A 24 -4.32 18.76 11.09
C HIS A 24 -3.02 17.96 11.33
N GLU A 25 -1.99 18.62 11.86
CA GLU A 25 -0.69 17.98 12.10
C GLU A 25 -0.80 16.82 13.12
N GLU A 26 -1.47 17.05 14.24
CA GLU A 26 -1.74 16.01 15.27
C GLU A 26 -2.94 15.11 14.93
N ASN A 27 -3.16 14.80 13.66
CA ASN A 27 -4.29 13.96 13.28
C ASN A 27 -4.03 12.49 13.61
N GLU A 28 -4.99 11.86 14.28
CA GLU A 28 -5.03 10.43 14.51
C GLU A 28 -6.32 9.88 13.87
N MET A 29 -6.16 9.29 12.69
CA MET A 29 -7.25 8.77 11.87
C MET A 29 -7.48 7.29 12.16
N GLU A 30 -8.73 6.89 12.34
CA GLU A 30 -9.08 5.47 12.36
C GLU A 30 -9.00 4.85 10.97
N GLU A 31 -9.44 5.58 9.94
CA GLU A 31 -9.59 5.02 8.61
C GLU A 31 -9.49 6.07 7.49
N LEU A 32 -8.62 5.78 6.52
CA LEU A 32 -8.56 6.43 5.21
C LEU A 32 -9.02 5.43 4.14
N CYS A 33 -10.12 5.73 3.45
CA CYS A 33 -10.64 4.90 2.36
C CYS A 33 -10.73 5.72 1.08
N LEU A 34 -9.93 5.38 0.07
CA LEU A 34 -9.90 6.05 -1.22
C LEU A 34 -10.19 5.03 -2.31
N TRP A 35 -11.16 5.33 -3.15
CA TRP A 35 -11.48 4.47 -4.28
C TRP A 35 -11.84 5.32 -5.48
N THR A 36 -11.11 5.19 -6.58
CA THR A 36 -11.53 5.77 -7.85
C THR A 36 -11.19 4.84 -9.02
N TYR A 37 -12.11 4.73 -9.97
CA TYR A 37 -11.88 4.11 -11.28
C TYR A 37 -11.71 5.13 -12.41
N TYR A 38 -11.62 6.41 -12.06
CA TYR A 38 -11.45 7.51 -13.00
C TYR A 38 -10.01 8.02 -12.93
N HIS A 39 -9.23 7.73 -13.97
CA HIS A 39 -7.84 8.16 -14.09
C HIS A 39 -7.70 9.69 -13.99
N GLU A 40 -8.71 10.45 -14.45
CA GLU A 40 -8.74 11.92 -14.40
C GLU A 40 -8.58 12.45 -12.97
N THR A 41 -8.98 11.66 -11.97
CA THR A 41 -8.83 12.02 -10.57
C THR A 41 -7.37 12.16 -10.15
N LEU A 42 -6.47 11.46 -10.85
CA LEU A 42 -5.04 11.53 -10.59
C LEU A 42 -4.39 12.77 -11.19
N ILE A 43 -5.02 13.51 -12.11
CA ILE A 43 -4.41 14.69 -12.78
C ILE A 43 -3.99 15.76 -11.76
N GLU A 44 -4.82 16.02 -10.76
CA GLU A 44 -4.50 17.01 -9.73
C GLU A 44 -3.52 16.44 -8.68
N ILE A 45 -3.61 15.14 -8.39
CA ILE A 45 -2.77 14.49 -7.39
C ILE A 45 -1.36 14.23 -7.93
N SER A 46 -1.19 13.94 -9.21
CA SER A 46 0.10 13.69 -9.86
C SER A 46 0.99 14.93 -9.84
N LYS A 47 0.40 16.13 -9.79
CA LYS A 47 1.12 17.41 -9.60
C LYS A 47 1.71 17.55 -8.19
N THR A 48 1.26 16.76 -7.22
CA THR A 48 1.80 16.77 -5.87
C THR A 48 3.12 16.00 -5.80
N ARG A 49 4.05 16.51 -4.98
CA ARG A 49 5.30 15.80 -4.71
C ARG A 49 5.01 14.52 -3.93
N ASP A 50 5.88 13.52 -4.07
CA ASP A 50 5.80 12.33 -3.23
C ASP A 50 5.95 12.73 -1.76
N LYS A 51 5.29 11.98 -0.87
CA LYS A 51 5.31 12.21 0.59
C LYS A 51 4.92 13.65 0.98
N SER A 52 3.99 14.27 0.26
CA SER A 52 3.56 15.66 0.52
C SER A 52 2.16 15.79 1.12
N ILE A 53 1.31 14.78 0.97
CA ILE A 53 -0.06 14.81 1.50
C ILE A 53 -0.04 14.28 2.94
N TRP A 54 0.00 15.19 3.91
CA TRP A 54 -0.07 14.82 5.32
C TRP A 54 -1.42 14.21 5.70
N ILE A 55 -1.39 13.03 6.31
CA ILE A 55 -2.59 12.35 6.85
C ILE A 55 -2.50 12.04 8.35
N GLY A 56 -1.36 12.30 8.99
CA GLY A 56 -1.13 12.02 10.42
C GLY A 56 -0.84 10.55 10.71
N LYS A 57 -1.19 10.12 11.92
CA LYS A 57 -1.27 8.70 12.29
C LYS A 57 -2.58 8.14 11.72
N VAL A 58 -2.56 6.93 11.18
CA VAL A 58 -3.71 6.26 10.57
C VAL A 58 -3.68 4.76 10.88
N ARG A 59 -4.78 4.25 11.47
CA ARG A 59 -4.92 2.83 11.81
C ARG A 59 -5.19 1.97 10.57
N LYS A 60 -6.01 2.45 9.64
CA LYS A 60 -6.40 1.67 8.44
C LYS A 60 -6.34 2.51 7.17
N ILE A 61 -5.72 1.96 6.12
CA ILE A 61 -5.72 2.54 4.78
C ILE A 61 -6.28 1.52 3.80
N ASN A 62 -7.31 1.92 3.05
CA ASN A 62 -7.92 1.14 1.98
C ASN A 62 -7.82 1.93 0.66
N LEU A 63 -7.05 1.45 -0.31
CA LEU A 63 -6.91 2.08 -1.63
C LEU A 63 -7.36 1.13 -2.74
N ILE A 64 -8.34 1.55 -3.53
CA ILE A 64 -8.95 0.72 -4.59
C ILE A 64 -8.89 1.41 -5.95
N GLY A 65 -8.52 0.66 -6.98
CA GLY A 65 -8.41 1.14 -8.36
C GLY A 65 -7.26 2.14 -8.51
N TYR A 66 -7.46 3.22 -9.27
CA TYR A 66 -6.44 4.25 -9.46
C TYR A 66 -6.02 4.95 -8.15
N ALA A 67 -6.80 4.84 -7.07
CA ALA A 67 -6.42 5.38 -5.77
C ALA A 67 -5.12 4.74 -5.23
N VAL A 68 -4.76 3.55 -5.68
CA VAL A 68 -3.52 2.87 -5.30
C VAL A 68 -2.28 3.71 -5.65
N ASN A 69 -2.30 4.43 -6.78
CA ASN A 69 -1.22 5.34 -7.18
C ASN A 69 -1.00 6.52 -6.21
N ILE A 70 -1.95 6.79 -5.31
CA ILE A 70 -1.86 7.90 -4.35
C ILE A 70 -0.95 7.52 -3.17
N LEU A 71 -0.69 6.22 -2.94
CA LEU A 71 0.08 5.75 -1.79
C LEU A 71 1.44 6.45 -1.67
N SER A 72 2.15 6.67 -2.79
CA SER A 72 3.45 7.37 -2.80
C SER A 72 3.36 8.86 -2.45
N LYS A 73 2.18 9.47 -2.63
CA LYS A 73 1.92 10.88 -2.31
C LYS A 73 1.60 11.09 -0.83
N LEU A 74 1.12 10.05 -0.16
CA LEU A 74 0.78 10.11 1.27
C LEU A 74 2.04 10.28 2.12
N ARG A 75 1.97 11.17 3.11
CA ARG A 75 2.93 11.32 4.19
C ARG A 75 2.30 10.82 5.47
N ILE A 76 2.67 9.60 5.84
CA ILE A 76 2.28 8.94 7.09
C ILE A 76 3.25 9.38 8.18
N HIS A 77 2.75 9.60 9.40
CA HIS A 77 3.58 9.90 10.55
C HIS A 77 4.63 8.79 10.80
N GLU A 78 5.85 9.15 11.20
CA GLU A 78 6.95 8.17 11.35
C GLU A 78 6.68 7.11 12.42
N GLU A 79 6.11 7.51 13.55
CA GLU A 79 5.64 6.63 14.63
C GLU A 79 4.29 5.92 14.34
N ASN A 80 3.82 5.87 13.10
CA ASN A 80 2.55 5.24 12.81
C ASN A 80 2.60 3.72 12.98
N GLU A 81 1.66 3.19 13.75
CA GLU A 81 1.40 1.76 13.87
C GLU A 81 0.07 1.42 13.19
N MET A 82 0.17 0.97 11.94
CA MET A 82 -0.98 0.65 11.12
C MET A 82 -1.51 -0.74 11.46
N GLU A 83 -2.82 -0.85 11.65
CA GLU A 83 -3.48 -2.15 11.81
C GLU A 83 -3.64 -2.84 10.46
N TRP A 84 -4.00 -2.09 9.41
CA TRP A 84 -4.30 -2.67 8.11
C TRP A 84 -3.99 -1.72 6.95
N LEU A 85 -3.16 -2.19 6.02
CA LEU A 85 -3.01 -1.63 4.69
C LEU A 85 -3.64 -2.58 3.67
N TRP A 86 -4.70 -2.16 3.01
CA TRP A 86 -5.35 -2.91 1.94
C TRP A 86 -5.27 -2.16 0.61
N LEU A 87 -4.64 -2.78 -0.38
CA LEU A 87 -4.53 -2.26 -1.75
C LEU A 87 -5.16 -3.25 -2.73
N HIS A 88 -6.06 -2.77 -3.58
CA HIS A 88 -6.67 -3.60 -4.61
C HIS A 88 -6.68 -2.87 -5.96
N ALA A 89 -6.04 -3.46 -6.96
CA ALA A 89 -5.92 -2.90 -8.29
C ALA A 89 -6.41 -3.92 -9.34
N PRO A 90 -7.69 -3.82 -9.77
CA PRO A 90 -8.26 -4.75 -10.74
C PRO A 90 -7.56 -4.77 -12.11
N THR A 91 -6.92 -3.66 -12.50
CA THR A 91 -6.23 -3.54 -13.79
C THR A 91 -4.81 -3.00 -13.65
N GLY A 92 -3.94 -3.31 -14.62
CA GLY A 92 -2.57 -2.79 -14.65
C GLY A 92 -2.50 -1.27 -14.72
N ASP A 93 -3.49 -0.62 -15.36
CA ASP A 93 -3.56 0.84 -15.45
C ASP A 93 -3.63 1.50 -14.06
N ASN A 94 -4.23 0.82 -13.09
CA ASN A 94 -4.38 1.32 -11.72
C ASN A 94 -3.06 1.47 -10.95
N ILE A 95 -1.94 0.94 -11.48
CA ILE A 95 -0.63 0.99 -10.82
C ILE A 95 0.46 1.64 -11.69
N THR A 96 0.10 2.25 -12.82
CA THR A 96 1.05 2.80 -13.79
C THR A 96 1.98 3.89 -13.24
N GLU A 97 1.48 4.75 -12.34
CA GLU A 97 2.30 5.80 -11.73
C GLU A 97 3.22 5.25 -10.64
N ILE A 98 2.70 4.38 -9.77
CA ILE A 98 3.49 3.77 -8.70
C ILE A 98 4.54 2.79 -9.21
N HIS A 99 4.32 2.19 -10.39
CA HIS A 99 5.29 1.31 -11.01
C HIS A 99 6.60 2.02 -11.40
N LYS A 100 6.53 3.31 -11.71
CA LYS A 100 7.70 4.15 -12.05
C LYS A 100 8.57 4.52 -10.85
N ILE A 101 8.07 4.25 -9.65
CA ILE A 101 8.74 4.61 -8.41
C ILE A 101 9.85 3.59 -8.11
N GLU A 102 10.94 4.04 -7.50
CA GLU A 102 12.04 3.16 -7.10
C GLU A 102 11.59 2.13 -6.05
N ASN A 103 12.21 0.95 -6.09
CA ASN A 103 11.97 -0.09 -5.10
C ASN A 103 12.32 0.44 -3.69
N SER A 104 11.60 -0.04 -2.67
CA SER A 104 11.81 0.32 -1.26
C SER A 104 11.77 1.83 -0.95
N SER A 105 10.99 2.62 -1.69
CA SER A 105 10.95 4.09 -1.51
C SER A 105 9.66 4.60 -0.85
N ILE A 106 8.58 3.80 -0.85
CA ILE A 106 7.26 4.15 -0.29
C ILE A 106 7.18 3.70 1.17
N TRP A 107 7.39 4.63 2.09
CA TRP A 107 7.32 4.35 3.52
C TRP A 107 5.89 4.06 3.99
N ILE A 108 5.67 2.88 4.55
CA ILE A 108 4.37 2.50 5.15
C ILE A 108 4.44 2.28 6.68
N GLY A 109 5.62 2.44 7.28
CA GLY A 109 5.80 2.32 8.73
C GLY A 109 5.71 0.89 9.25
N ARG A 110 5.22 0.75 10.48
CA ARG A 110 4.85 -0.54 11.06
C ARG A 110 3.42 -0.90 10.66
N VAL A 111 3.20 -2.12 10.19
CA VAL A 111 1.90 -2.61 9.73
C VAL A 111 1.63 -4.02 10.24
N LYS A 112 0.49 -4.23 10.92
CA LYS A 112 0.08 -5.53 11.43
C LYS A 112 -0.45 -6.44 10.32
N LYS A 113 -1.26 -5.91 9.40
CA LYS A 113 -1.82 -6.65 8.27
C LYS A 113 -1.58 -5.91 6.95
N LEU A 114 -0.90 -6.56 6.01
CA LEU A 114 -0.75 -6.09 4.64
C LEU A 114 -1.52 -7.02 3.70
N GLU A 115 -2.46 -6.47 2.94
CA GLU A 115 -3.29 -7.22 1.98
C GLU A 115 -3.23 -6.57 0.60
N LEU A 116 -2.78 -7.33 -0.40
CA LEU A 116 -2.60 -6.89 -1.77
C LEU A 116 -3.41 -7.78 -2.73
N GLY A 117 -4.34 -7.16 -3.46
CA GLY A 117 -5.20 -7.83 -4.43
C GLY A 117 -4.86 -7.47 -5.88
N ASP A 118 -4.82 -8.48 -6.74
CA ASP A 118 -4.55 -8.40 -8.18
C ASP A 118 -3.26 -7.64 -8.51
N TYR A 119 -3.31 -6.65 -9.39
CA TYR A 119 -2.13 -5.92 -9.84
C TYR A 119 -1.43 -5.19 -8.68
N ALA A 120 -2.10 -4.98 -7.55
CA ALA A 120 -1.49 -4.33 -6.39
C ALA A 120 -0.33 -5.15 -5.80
N VAL A 121 -0.29 -6.47 -6.06
CA VAL A 121 0.85 -7.31 -5.67
C VAL A 121 2.16 -6.82 -6.30
N ASN A 122 2.12 -6.25 -7.52
CA ASN A 122 3.31 -5.69 -8.18
C ASN A 122 3.87 -4.43 -7.49
N ILE A 123 3.17 -3.89 -6.50
CA ILE A 123 3.63 -2.74 -5.72
C ILE A 123 4.49 -3.19 -4.53
N LEU A 124 4.43 -4.46 -4.13
CA LEU A 124 5.19 -4.96 -2.98
C LEU A 124 6.68 -4.59 -3.01
N PRO A 125 7.42 -4.68 -4.14
CA PRO A 125 8.82 -4.23 -4.21
C PRO A 125 9.02 -2.73 -3.96
N LYS A 126 7.98 -1.91 -4.12
CA LYS A 126 8.02 -0.44 -3.93
C LYS A 126 7.85 -0.05 -2.47
N LEU A 127 7.28 -0.92 -1.65
CA LEU A 127 6.97 -0.66 -0.25
C LEU A 127 8.24 -0.75 0.61
N ARG A 128 8.41 0.23 1.49
CA ARG A 128 9.42 0.24 2.54
C ARG A 128 8.73 0.00 3.87
N ILE A 129 8.84 -1.23 4.35
CA ILE A 129 8.37 -1.68 5.66
C ILE A 129 9.45 -1.36 6.70
N HIS A 130 9.05 -0.95 7.91
CA HIS A 130 9.99 -0.74 9.02
C HIS A 130 10.79 -2.02 9.32
N GLU A 131 12.10 -1.91 9.59
CA GLU A 131 12.98 -3.07 9.76
C GLU A 131 12.55 -3.97 10.93
N GLU A 132 12.14 -3.36 12.04
CA GLU A 132 11.59 -4.04 13.22
C GLU A 132 10.10 -4.40 13.10
N ASN A 133 9.50 -4.36 11.91
CA ASN A 133 8.09 -4.69 11.76
C ASN A 133 7.83 -6.19 11.98
N GLU A 134 6.98 -6.49 12.95
CA GLU A 134 6.41 -7.82 13.16
C GLU A 134 4.99 -7.87 12.61
N MET A 135 4.87 -8.30 11.35
CA MET A 135 3.58 -8.40 10.67
C MET A 135 2.83 -9.65 11.15
N GLU A 136 1.57 -9.48 11.53
CA GLU A 136 0.68 -10.60 11.84
C GLU A 136 0.28 -11.34 10.57
N TRP A 137 -0.11 -10.60 9.52
CA TRP A 137 -0.62 -11.16 8.27
C TRP A 137 -0.05 -10.46 7.04
N LEU A 138 0.55 -11.24 6.14
CA LEU A 138 0.75 -10.85 4.74
C LEU A 138 -0.20 -11.68 3.87
N VAL A 139 -1.11 -11.02 3.15
CA VAL A 139 -2.09 -11.67 2.27
C VAL A 139 -1.89 -11.18 0.84
N LEU A 140 -1.60 -12.09 -0.08
CA LEU A 140 -1.51 -11.83 -1.51
C LEU A 140 -2.61 -12.64 -2.23
N GLU A 141 -3.46 -11.96 -3.00
CA GLU A 141 -4.56 -12.57 -3.73
C GLU A 141 -4.52 -12.14 -5.19
N VAL A 142 -4.34 -13.09 -6.10
CA VAL A 142 -4.07 -12.81 -7.51
C VAL A 142 -4.89 -13.75 -8.38
N ASP A 143 -5.96 -13.25 -9.00
CA ASP A 143 -6.90 -14.09 -9.73
C ASP A 143 -6.33 -14.64 -11.05
N TYR A 144 -5.38 -13.93 -11.66
CA TYR A 144 -4.82 -14.27 -12.97
C TYR A 144 -3.29 -14.15 -13.02
N PRO A 145 -2.57 -15.04 -13.73
CA PRO A 145 -1.09 -14.98 -13.82
C PRO A 145 -0.57 -13.65 -14.39
N ARG A 146 -1.34 -13.00 -15.29
CA ARG A 146 -0.96 -11.70 -15.85
C ARG A 146 -0.84 -10.59 -14.79
N ASN A 147 -1.43 -10.78 -13.61
CA ASN A 147 -1.45 -9.80 -12.53
C ASN A 147 -0.15 -9.82 -11.70
N THR A 148 0.77 -10.78 -11.91
CA THR A 148 2.08 -10.88 -11.22
C THR A 148 3.28 -10.69 -12.14
N THR A 149 3.08 -10.33 -13.41
CA THR A 149 4.16 -10.31 -14.41
C THR A 149 5.32 -9.39 -14.05
N GLU A 150 5.06 -8.29 -13.34
CA GLU A 150 6.11 -7.34 -12.96
C GLU A 150 6.89 -7.82 -11.74
N ILE A 151 6.21 -8.28 -10.68
CA ILE A 151 6.90 -8.78 -9.49
C ILE A 151 7.74 -10.04 -9.78
N LEU A 152 7.34 -10.86 -10.76
CA LEU A 152 8.08 -12.07 -11.11
C LEU A 152 9.42 -11.78 -11.81
N LYS A 153 9.64 -10.55 -12.30
CA LYS A 153 10.93 -10.10 -12.85
C LYS A 153 11.97 -9.82 -11.77
N GLU A 154 11.54 -9.62 -10.52
CA GLU A 154 12.45 -9.43 -9.39
C GLU A 154 13.30 -10.67 -9.16
N GLU A 155 14.50 -10.49 -8.62
CA GLU A 155 15.36 -11.60 -8.23
C GLU A 155 14.72 -12.40 -7.07
N ASN A 156 15.11 -13.67 -6.94
CA ASN A 156 14.64 -14.46 -5.81
C ASN A 156 15.21 -13.91 -4.51
N ASN A 157 14.40 -13.90 -3.45
CA ASN A 157 14.75 -13.31 -2.16
C ASN A 157 15.18 -11.83 -2.21
N SER A 158 14.69 -11.03 -3.16
CA SER A 158 15.02 -9.59 -3.23
C SER A 158 14.02 -8.70 -2.48
N ILE A 159 12.77 -9.14 -2.31
CA ILE A 159 11.68 -8.31 -1.78
C ILE A 159 11.58 -8.48 -0.27
N TRP A 160 12.12 -7.53 0.48
CA TRP A 160 12.05 -7.55 1.94
C TRP A 160 10.64 -7.35 2.49
N ILE A 161 10.17 -8.30 3.29
CA ILE A 161 8.85 -8.25 3.96
C ILE A 161 8.92 -8.27 5.50
N GLY A 162 10.12 -8.32 6.09
CA GLY A 162 10.31 -8.33 7.54
C GLY A 162 9.94 -9.66 8.20
N LYS A 163 9.53 -9.61 9.47
CA LYS A 163 8.96 -10.76 10.19
C LYS A 163 7.46 -10.86 9.86
N VAL A 164 6.99 -12.06 9.50
CA VAL A 164 5.60 -12.36 9.14
C VAL A 164 5.18 -13.63 9.87
N ARG A 165 4.19 -13.50 10.76
CA ARG A 165 3.63 -14.64 11.52
C ARG A 165 2.78 -15.52 10.62
N LYS A 166 1.96 -14.92 9.76
CA LYS A 166 1.05 -15.65 8.88
C LYS A 166 1.13 -15.12 7.45
N LEU A 167 1.51 -15.98 6.53
CA LEU A 167 1.54 -15.68 5.10
C LEU A 167 0.37 -16.39 4.43
N LYS A 168 -0.39 -15.69 3.58
CA LYS A 168 -1.47 -16.30 2.81
C LYS A 168 -1.33 -15.93 1.35
N LEU A 169 -1.10 -16.94 0.52
CA LEU A 169 -1.00 -16.80 -0.93
C LEU A 169 -2.19 -17.49 -1.58
N LYS A 170 -3.04 -16.74 -2.25
CA LYS A 170 -4.21 -17.28 -2.95
C LYS A 170 -4.00 -17.29 -4.46
N TYR A 171 -4.49 -18.35 -5.11
CA TYR A 171 -4.49 -18.48 -6.57
C TYR A 171 -3.08 -18.32 -7.17
N CYS A 172 -2.89 -17.42 -8.13
CA CYS A 172 -1.60 -17.20 -8.80
C CYS A 172 -0.56 -16.49 -7.91
N ALA A 173 -0.93 -16.05 -6.70
CA ALA A 173 0.00 -15.38 -5.79
C ALA A 173 1.13 -16.30 -5.29
N VAL A 174 0.96 -17.62 -5.39
CA VAL A 174 1.98 -18.60 -5.00
C VAL A 174 3.29 -18.41 -5.77
N GLU A 175 3.21 -17.95 -7.03
CA GLU A 175 4.38 -17.71 -7.88
C GLU A 175 5.29 -16.58 -7.34
N VAL A 176 4.74 -15.71 -6.50
CA VAL A 176 5.48 -14.60 -5.88
C VAL A 176 6.35 -15.08 -4.72
N PHE A 177 6.04 -16.23 -4.12
CA PHE A 177 6.73 -16.72 -2.92
C PHE A 177 8.27 -16.72 -3.03
N PRO A 178 8.89 -17.22 -4.12
CA PRO A 178 10.36 -17.22 -4.25
C PRO A 178 11.00 -15.83 -4.28
N LYS A 179 10.21 -14.78 -4.53
CA LYS A 179 10.68 -13.38 -4.58
C LYS A 179 10.78 -12.75 -3.19
N LEU A 180 10.05 -13.30 -2.22
CA LEU A 180 9.94 -12.75 -0.88
C LEU A 180 11.19 -13.07 -0.05
N ARG A 181 11.75 -12.05 0.60
CA ARG A 181 12.82 -12.15 1.60
C ARG A 181 12.23 -11.94 2.98
N ILE A 182 12.15 -13.03 3.74
CA ILE A 182 11.69 -13.05 5.12
C ILE A 182 12.90 -12.86 6.05
N HIS A 183 12.69 -12.20 7.18
CA HIS A 183 13.73 -12.04 8.22
C HIS A 183 14.24 -13.40 8.71
N GLU A 184 15.54 -13.54 8.97
CA GLU A 184 16.17 -14.80 9.39
C GLU A 184 15.63 -15.35 10.71
N GLU A 185 15.36 -14.48 11.68
CA GLU A 185 14.70 -14.81 12.95
C GLU A 185 13.17 -14.99 12.87
N ASN A 186 12.59 -15.11 11.67
CA ASN A 186 11.13 -15.22 11.56
C ASN A 186 10.62 -16.58 12.05
N VAL A 187 9.61 -16.54 12.92
CA VAL A 187 8.84 -17.73 13.32
C VAL A 187 7.47 -17.64 12.68
N MET A 188 7.30 -18.35 11.55
CA MET A 188 6.03 -18.40 10.82
C MET A 188 5.11 -19.47 11.44
N GLU A 189 3.90 -19.07 11.80
CA GLU A 189 2.86 -19.93 12.36
C GLU A 189 2.00 -20.57 11.27
N GLU A 190 1.76 -19.86 10.16
CA GLU A 190 0.83 -20.25 9.10
C GLU A 190 1.35 -19.79 7.71
N LEU A 191 1.24 -20.67 6.71
CA LEU A 191 1.54 -20.43 5.29
C LEU A 191 0.41 -20.98 4.40
#